data_AF-X0Y855-F1
#
_entry.id   AF-X0Y855-F1
#
_cell.length_a   1.000
_cell.length_b   1.000
_cell.length_c   1.000
_cell.angle_alpha   90.00
_cell.angle_beta   90.00
_cell.angle_gamma   90.00
#
_symmetry.space_group_name_H-M   'P 1'
#
loop_
_entity.id
_entity.type
_entity.pdbx_description
1 polymer ?
#
loop_
_entity_poly.entity_id
_entity_poly.type
_entity_poly.pdbx_seq_one_letter_code
_entity_poly.pdbx_strand_id
1 'polypeptide(L)'
;TLLTLAPAGDEIVLDFAKTLMDAEKIGADEVTDYLSISFSSTDYVGHLFGPSSLESEANLRRLDRTLADLLAHVDKTVGLERTLIVLSADHGASEVPGYLNSQGIGGSYFNFKKIDKSAAIVALKKEFGVSRELVDKFFQPYVYLNRKTIAKRKLDMAKVSRRVAEELSKLPGIAYAVSSHDLRAGAVARTPVTEAVLANFHEDRSGDIYIVFEPHWFVADFDGMSVAGS
;
A
#
# COMPACT_ATOMS: atom_id res chain seq x y z
N THR A 1 6.25 8.17 -19.09
CA THR A 1 5.38 9.03 -19.95
C THR A 1 4.41 9.71 -19.01
N LEU A 2 3.91 10.93 -19.29
CA LEU A 2 2.96 11.62 -18.40
C LEU A 2 1.51 11.17 -18.58
N LEU A 3 1.27 10.19 -19.45
CA LEU A 3 -0.07 9.75 -19.84
C LEU A 3 -0.89 9.19 -18.66
N THR A 4 -0.23 8.45 -17.76
CA THR A 4 -0.87 7.87 -16.56
C THR A 4 -1.12 8.90 -15.46
N LEU A 5 -0.51 10.10 -15.55
CA LEU A 5 -0.69 11.20 -14.59
C LEU A 5 -1.83 12.15 -14.98
N ALA A 6 -2.74 11.69 -15.85
CA ALA A 6 -3.83 12.49 -16.36
C ALA A 6 -5.06 11.63 -16.63
N PRO A 7 -6.26 12.25 -16.67
CA PRO A 7 -7.51 11.55 -17.00
C PRO A 7 -7.51 10.82 -18.35
N ALA A 8 -6.65 11.26 -19.27
CA ALA A 8 -6.50 10.63 -20.58
C ALA A 8 -6.05 9.16 -20.51
N GLY A 9 -5.36 8.75 -19.43
CA GLY A 9 -5.01 7.35 -19.20
C GLY A 9 -6.25 6.46 -19.09
N ASP A 10 -7.20 6.85 -18.25
CA ASP A 10 -8.47 6.13 -18.07
C ASP A 10 -9.36 6.20 -19.32
N GLU A 11 -9.36 7.31 -20.05
CA GLU A 11 -10.11 7.46 -21.31
C GLU A 11 -9.63 6.47 -22.39
N ILE A 12 -8.32 6.23 -22.51
CA ILE A 12 -7.77 5.24 -23.44
C ILE A 12 -8.13 3.81 -23.02
N VAL A 13 -8.11 3.52 -21.72
CA VAL A 13 -8.54 2.22 -21.19
C VAL A 13 -10.01 1.97 -21.52
N LEU A 14 -10.86 2.99 -21.37
CA LEU A 14 -12.26 2.91 -21.74
C LEU A 14 -12.46 2.64 -23.24
N ASP A 15 -11.77 3.37 -24.12
CA ASP A 15 -11.88 3.16 -25.56
C ASP A 15 -11.45 1.75 -25.98
N PHE A 16 -10.40 1.22 -25.34
CA PHE A 16 -9.99 -0.16 -25.54
C PHE A 16 -11.04 -1.16 -25.04
N ALA A 17 -11.63 -0.94 -23.86
CA ALA A 17 -12.66 -1.81 -23.30
C ALA A 17 -13.90 -1.88 -24.21
N LYS A 18 -14.40 -0.73 -24.70
CA LYS A 18 -15.53 -0.67 -25.65
C LYS A 18 -15.20 -1.41 -26.95
N THR A 19 -14.00 -1.19 -27.49
CA THR A 19 -13.54 -1.87 -28.72
C THR A 19 -13.48 -3.39 -28.53
N LEU A 20 -12.98 -3.84 -27.37
CA LEU A 20 -12.89 -5.26 -27.03
C LEU A 20 -14.30 -5.88 -26.90
N MET A 21 -15.22 -5.21 -26.22
CA MET A 21 -16.61 -5.68 -26.09
C MET A 21 -17.27 -5.88 -27.45
N ASP A 22 -17.15 -4.91 -28.36
CA ASP A 22 -17.73 -4.99 -29.70
C ASP A 22 -17.09 -6.10 -30.55
N ALA A 23 -15.76 -6.24 -30.50
CA ALA A 23 -15.03 -7.19 -31.32
C ALA A 23 -15.22 -8.64 -30.88
N GLU A 24 -15.18 -8.88 -29.56
CA GLU A 24 -15.32 -10.22 -28.97
C GLU A 24 -16.78 -10.58 -28.66
N LYS A 25 -17.71 -9.64 -28.87
CA LYS A 25 -19.16 -9.80 -28.64
C LYS A 25 -19.47 -10.18 -27.18
N ILE A 26 -18.79 -9.53 -26.24
CA ILE A 26 -18.95 -9.78 -24.81
C ILE A 26 -20.42 -9.56 -24.42
N GLY A 27 -21.04 -10.55 -23.78
CA GLY A 27 -22.42 -10.50 -23.29
C GLY A 27 -23.49 -10.56 -24.38
N ALA A 28 -23.13 -10.91 -25.63
CA ALA A 28 -24.07 -10.94 -26.76
C ALA A 28 -24.90 -12.24 -26.86
N ASP A 29 -24.61 -13.25 -26.04
CA ASP A 29 -25.36 -14.50 -26.00
C ASP A 29 -25.82 -14.86 -24.57
N GLU A 30 -26.18 -16.12 -24.35
CA GLU A 30 -26.72 -16.62 -23.08
C GLU A 30 -25.63 -17.16 -22.13
N VAL A 31 -24.37 -17.20 -22.57
CA VAL A 31 -23.22 -17.57 -21.74
C VAL A 31 -22.70 -16.32 -21.05
N THR A 32 -22.57 -16.36 -19.73
CA THR A 32 -22.07 -15.22 -18.97
C THR A 32 -20.58 -15.01 -19.19
N ASP A 33 -20.23 -13.84 -19.73
CA ASP A 33 -18.85 -13.37 -19.82
C ASP A 33 -18.44 -12.57 -18.56
N TYR A 34 -17.12 -12.41 -18.37
CA TYR A 34 -16.55 -11.59 -17.31
C TYR A 34 -15.54 -10.59 -17.88
N LEU A 35 -15.79 -9.29 -17.65
CA LEU A 35 -14.90 -8.20 -18.02
C LEU A 35 -14.50 -7.42 -16.76
N SER A 36 -13.19 -7.25 -16.55
CA SER A 36 -12.64 -6.42 -15.48
C SER A 36 -11.84 -5.28 -16.08
N ILE A 37 -12.11 -4.06 -15.62
CA ILE A 37 -11.47 -2.83 -16.10
C ILE A 37 -10.89 -2.10 -14.88
N SER A 38 -9.63 -1.69 -14.98
CA SER A 38 -8.92 -0.94 -13.94
C SER A 38 -8.61 0.46 -14.45
N PHE A 39 -9.15 1.48 -13.78
CA PHE A 39 -8.91 2.89 -14.05
C PHE A 39 -7.84 3.43 -13.11
N SER A 40 -6.58 3.37 -13.55
CA SER A 40 -5.41 3.62 -12.70
C SER A 40 -4.99 5.08 -12.62
N SER A 41 -5.52 6.00 -13.43
CA SER A 41 -5.08 7.41 -13.37
C SER A 41 -5.40 8.07 -12.02
N THR A 42 -6.44 7.60 -11.31
CA THR A 42 -6.80 8.09 -9.98
C THR A 42 -5.69 7.89 -8.94
N ASP A 43 -5.02 6.74 -8.99
CA ASP A 43 -3.90 6.42 -8.10
C ASP A 43 -2.70 7.35 -8.35
N TYR A 44 -2.28 7.45 -9.61
CA TYR A 44 -1.13 8.29 -10.01
C TYR A 44 -1.35 9.78 -9.72
N VAL A 45 -2.54 10.31 -10.02
CA VAL A 45 -2.89 11.70 -9.71
C VAL A 45 -2.93 11.92 -8.20
N GLY A 46 -3.56 11.00 -7.45
CA GLY A 46 -3.63 11.06 -5.99
C GLY A 46 -2.26 11.04 -5.35
N HIS A 47 -1.36 10.16 -5.78
CA HIS A 47 0.01 10.06 -5.27
C HIS A 47 0.84 11.32 -5.49
N LEU A 48 0.70 11.98 -6.65
CA LEU A 48 1.50 13.15 -6.99
C LEU A 48 0.98 14.45 -6.35
N PHE A 49 -0.34 14.62 -6.30
CA PHE A 49 -0.95 15.89 -5.89
C PHE A 49 -1.65 15.85 -4.53
N GLY A 50 -1.95 14.66 -4.01
CA GLY A 50 -2.73 14.45 -2.80
C GLY A 50 -4.24 14.51 -3.07
N PRO A 51 -5.06 13.82 -2.25
CA PRO A 51 -6.49 13.65 -2.52
C PRO A 51 -7.32 14.95 -2.44
N SER A 52 -6.89 15.94 -1.65
CA SER A 52 -7.56 17.25 -1.56
C SER A 52 -7.09 18.29 -2.61
N SER A 53 -6.39 17.86 -3.66
CA SER A 53 -5.91 18.75 -4.73
C SER A 53 -6.98 19.04 -5.79
N LEU A 54 -6.81 20.16 -6.51
CA LEU A 54 -7.66 20.48 -7.67
C LEU A 54 -7.46 19.47 -8.81
N GLU A 55 -6.26 18.90 -8.93
CA GLU A 55 -5.92 17.83 -9.86
C GLU A 55 -6.72 16.56 -9.58
N SER A 56 -6.79 16.14 -8.30
CA SER A 56 -7.62 14.99 -7.89
C SER A 56 -9.11 15.25 -8.13
N GLU A 57 -9.61 16.44 -7.81
CA GLU A 57 -11.00 16.82 -8.10
C GLU A 57 -11.30 16.76 -9.60
N ALA A 58 -10.45 17.36 -10.42
CA ALA A 58 -10.60 17.35 -11.87
C ALA A 58 -10.53 15.93 -12.44
N ASN A 59 -9.68 15.07 -11.89
CA ASN A 59 -9.57 13.68 -12.28
C ASN A 59 -10.83 12.87 -11.94
N LEU A 60 -11.36 13.00 -10.73
CA LEU A 60 -12.60 12.32 -10.34
C LEU A 60 -13.80 12.76 -11.19
N ARG A 61 -13.90 14.06 -11.52
CA ARG A 61 -14.94 14.55 -12.45
C ARG A 61 -14.79 14.02 -13.88
N ARG A 62 -13.59 13.63 -14.29
CA ARG A 62 -13.37 12.99 -15.59
C ARG A 62 -13.71 11.51 -15.50
N LEU A 63 -13.27 10.82 -14.46
CA LEU A 63 -13.63 9.43 -14.19
C LEU A 63 -15.15 9.23 -14.14
N ASP A 64 -15.90 10.12 -13.50
CA ASP A 64 -17.37 10.10 -13.50
C ASP A 64 -17.95 10.05 -14.92
N ARG A 65 -17.46 10.90 -15.83
CA ARG A 65 -17.86 10.91 -17.24
C ARG A 65 -17.42 9.67 -17.99
N THR A 66 -16.21 9.18 -17.72
CA THR A 66 -15.68 7.92 -18.27
C THR A 66 -16.58 6.74 -17.88
N LEU A 67 -16.97 6.65 -16.60
CA LEU A 67 -17.88 5.62 -16.12
C LEU A 67 -19.27 5.76 -16.74
N ALA A 68 -19.80 6.99 -16.87
CA ALA A 68 -21.08 7.21 -17.54
C ALA A 68 -21.07 6.72 -19.01
N ASP A 69 -19.97 6.97 -19.75
CA ASP A 69 -19.81 6.48 -21.12
C ASP A 69 -19.68 4.96 -21.19
N LEU A 70 -18.94 4.33 -20.27
CA LEU A 70 -18.87 2.87 -20.14
C LEU A 70 -20.26 2.26 -19.93
N LEU A 71 -21.01 2.79 -18.97
CA LEU A 71 -22.35 2.29 -18.63
C LEU A 71 -23.33 2.48 -19.77
N ALA A 72 -23.27 3.61 -20.49
CA ALA A 72 -24.09 3.84 -21.67
C ALA A 72 -23.75 2.87 -22.82
N HIS A 73 -22.45 2.55 -23.00
CA HIS A 73 -22.03 1.56 -23.99
C HIS A 73 -22.50 0.15 -23.62
N VAL A 74 -22.37 -0.25 -22.35
CA VAL A 74 -22.90 -1.52 -21.83
C VAL A 74 -24.41 -1.61 -22.03
N ASP A 75 -25.17 -0.57 -21.68
CA ASP A 75 -26.63 -0.55 -21.86
C ASP A 75 -27.04 -0.73 -23.32
N LYS A 76 -26.32 -0.07 -24.23
CA LYS A 76 -26.57 -0.15 -25.67
C LYS A 76 -26.24 -1.52 -26.27
N THR A 77 -25.19 -2.18 -25.79
CA THR A 77 -24.64 -3.40 -26.40
C THR A 77 -25.18 -4.68 -25.77
N VAL A 78 -25.35 -4.68 -24.44
CA VAL A 78 -25.77 -5.85 -23.65
C VAL A 78 -27.10 -5.60 -22.93
N GLY A 79 -27.34 -4.37 -22.45
CA GLY A 79 -28.47 -4.01 -21.59
C GLY A 79 -28.12 -4.09 -20.10
N LEU A 80 -28.40 -3.02 -19.35
CA LEU A 80 -28.09 -2.98 -17.90
C LEU A 80 -28.92 -3.98 -17.09
N GLU A 81 -30.11 -4.34 -17.54
CA GLU A 81 -30.95 -5.37 -16.92
C GLU A 81 -30.36 -6.78 -17.02
N ARG A 82 -29.43 -6.98 -17.96
CA ARG A 82 -28.68 -8.23 -18.16
C ARG A 82 -27.26 -8.17 -17.59
N THR A 83 -26.88 -7.06 -16.94
CA THR A 83 -25.51 -6.82 -16.49
C THR A 83 -25.43 -6.68 -14.97
N LEU A 84 -24.54 -7.44 -14.33
CA LEU A 84 -24.13 -7.18 -12.94
C LEU A 84 -22.88 -6.29 -12.95
N ILE A 85 -23.00 -5.08 -12.38
CA ILE A 85 -21.88 -4.15 -12.23
C ILE A 85 -21.41 -4.16 -10.79
N VAL A 86 -20.10 -4.37 -10.61
CA VAL A 86 -19.41 -4.24 -9.32
C VAL A 86 -18.31 -3.22 -9.48
N LEU A 87 -18.40 -2.12 -8.73
CA LEU A 87 -17.37 -1.09 -8.65
C LEU A 87 -16.73 -1.11 -7.27
N SER A 88 -15.41 -1.11 -7.22
CA SER A 88 -14.64 -1.06 -5.98
C SER A 88 -13.32 -0.33 -6.22
N ALA A 89 -12.51 -0.23 -5.16
CA ALA A 89 -11.14 0.23 -5.22
C ALA A 89 -10.24 -0.84 -4.60
N ASP A 90 -9.01 -0.95 -5.08
CA ASP A 90 -7.98 -1.81 -4.53
C ASP A 90 -7.47 -1.28 -3.17
N HIS A 91 -7.48 0.04 -2.97
CA HIS A 91 -7.22 0.69 -1.68
C HIS A 91 -7.81 2.11 -1.60
N GLY A 92 -7.72 2.70 -0.40
CA GLY A 92 -7.96 4.13 -0.18
C GLY A 92 -6.70 4.97 -0.35
N ALA A 93 -6.79 6.26 -0.07
CA ALA A 93 -5.66 7.17 -0.02
C ALA A 93 -5.68 7.98 1.27
N SER A 94 -4.49 8.23 1.82
CA SER A 94 -4.33 9.14 2.96
C SER A 94 -3.97 10.53 2.47
N GLU A 95 -4.37 11.55 3.24
CA GLU A 95 -4.09 12.95 2.92
C GLU A 95 -2.60 13.29 3.12
N VAL A 96 -2.07 14.28 2.41
CA VAL A 96 -0.65 14.65 2.55
C VAL A 96 -0.37 15.38 3.88
N PRO A 97 0.78 15.14 4.53
CA PRO A 97 1.16 15.84 5.76
C PRO A 97 1.02 17.35 5.70
N GLY A 98 1.38 17.99 4.59
CA GLY A 98 1.28 19.44 4.43
C GLY A 98 -0.15 19.96 4.61
N TYR A 99 -1.11 19.28 3.98
CA TYR A 99 -2.52 19.63 4.08
C TYR A 99 -3.07 19.34 5.48
N LEU A 100 -2.78 18.16 6.06
CA LEU A 100 -3.19 17.82 7.42
C LEU A 100 -2.69 18.84 8.46
N ASN A 101 -1.44 19.30 8.32
CA ASN A 101 -0.89 20.34 9.18
C ASN A 101 -1.59 21.69 8.99
N SER A 102 -1.96 22.06 7.75
CA SER A 102 -2.73 23.29 7.48
C SER A 102 -4.12 23.29 8.14
N GLN A 103 -4.70 22.09 8.34
CA GLN A 103 -5.99 21.89 9.01
C GLN A 103 -5.86 21.71 10.54
N GLY A 104 -4.64 21.78 11.09
CA GLY A 104 -4.38 21.59 12.52
C GLY A 104 -4.54 20.14 13.02
N ILE A 105 -4.63 19.16 12.12
CA ILE A 105 -4.74 17.72 12.46
C ILE A 105 -3.37 17.15 12.84
N GLY A 106 -2.32 17.64 12.18
CA GLY A 106 -0.96 17.11 12.32
C GLY A 106 -0.70 15.94 11.36
N GLY A 107 0.55 15.84 10.91
CA GLY A 107 1.01 14.75 10.04
C GLY A 107 2.52 14.85 9.82
N SER A 108 3.19 13.72 9.59
CA SER A 108 4.65 13.69 9.48
C SER A 108 5.15 12.58 8.57
N TYR A 109 6.30 12.83 7.93
CA TYR A 109 7.02 11.79 7.23
C TYR A 109 7.96 11.04 8.20
N PHE A 110 7.90 9.72 8.16
CA PHE A 110 8.80 8.87 8.92
C PHE A 110 10.22 8.98 8.35
N ASN A 111 11.20 9.23 9.22
CA ASN A 111 12.58 9.48 8.80
C ASN A 111 13.48 8.31 9.18
N PHE A 112 13.67 7.39 8.24
CA PHE A 112 14.54 6.22 8.43
C PHE A 112 15.99 6.57 8.77
N LYS A 113 16.51 7.72 8.31
CA LYS A 113 17.87 8.17 8.63
C LYS A 113 18.06 8.51 10.10
N LYS A 114 16.97 8.75 10.86
CA LYS A 114 17.03 8.98 12.31
C LYS A 114 17.13 7.68 13.11
N ILE A 115 16.78 6.52 12.52
CA ILE A 115 16.83 5.23 13.22
C ILE A 115 18.25 4.88 13.65
N ASP A 116 19.25 5.14 12.80
CA ASP A 116 20.65 4.83 13.08
C ASP A 116 21.19 5.48 14.36
N LYS A 117 20.55 6.56 14.82
CA LYS A 117 20.92 7.33 16.01
C LYS A 117 20.01 7.05 17.22
N SER A 118 19.09 6.10 17.10
CA SER A 118 18.08 5.82 18.11
C SER A 118 18.60 4.93 19.24
N ALA A 119 17.93 4.99 20.39
CA ALA A 119 18.17 4.08 21.51
C ALA A 119 17.95 2.60 21.12
N ALA A 120 17.10 2.32 20.13
CA ALA A 120 16.86 0.99 19.59
C ALA A 120 18.15 0.34 19.06
N ILE A 121 18.95 1.08 18.28
CA ILE A 121 20.23 0.58 17.74
C ILE A 121 21.22 0.29 18.87
N VAL A 122 21.27 1.15 19.89
CA VAL A 122 22.14 0.96 21.07
C VAL A 122 21.74 -0.29 21.85
N ALA A 123 20.44 -0.50 22.06
CA ALA A 123 19.90 -1.67 22.74
C ALA A 123 20.23 -2.98 22.00
N LEU A 124 19.99 -3.03 20.69
CA LEU A 124 20.32 -4.18 19.85
C LEU A 124 21.82 -4.48 19.86
N LYS A 125 22.67 -3.45 19.75
CA LYS A 125 24.12 -3.62 19.79
C LYS A 125 24.60 -4.15 21.13
N LYS A 126 24.00 -3.69 22.24
CA LYS A 126 24.32 -4.19 23.59
C LYS A 126 23.94 -5.67 23.75
N GLU A 127 22.81 -6.09 23.21
CA GLU A 127 22.32 -7.46 23.35
C GLU A 127 23.00 -8.45 22.41
N PHE A 128 23.18 -8.10 21.14
CA PHE A 128 23.67 -9.01 20.10
C PHE A 128 25.11 -8.74 19.64
N GLY A 129 25.74 -7.67 20.11
CA GLY A 129 27.06 -7.22 19.64
C GLY A 129 27.06 -6.61 18.24
N VAL A 130 25.90 -6.57 17.58
CA VAL A 130 25.62 -6.02 16.24
C VAL A 130 24.25 -5.36 16.25
N SER A 131 24.00 -4.44 15.31
CA SER A 131 22.72 -3.72 15.27
C SER A 131 22.28 -3.50 13.84
N ARG A 132 22.77 -2.44 13.18
CA ARG A 132 22.45 -2.12 11.79
C ARG A 132 22.65 -3.31 10.85
N GLU A 133 23.67 -4.12 11.10
CA GLU A 133 24.01 -5.30 10.29
C GLU A 133 23.00 -6.45 10.40
N LEU A 134 22.07 -6.38 11.35
CA LEU A 134 20.95 -7.31 11.50
C LEU A 134 19.83 -7.03 10.50
N VAL A 135 19.74 -5.81 9.96
CA VAL A 135 18.73 -5.42 8.97
C VAL A 135 19.37 -5.41 7.58
N ASP A 136 18.72 -6.08 6.64
CA ASP A 136 19.13 -6.09 5.24
C ASP A 136 18.51 -4.89 4.50
N LYS A 137 17.18 -4.80 4.55
CA LYS A 137 16.42 -3.74 3.91
C LYS A 137 15.06 -3.54 4.57
N PHE A 138 14.45 -2.40 4.25
CA PHE A 138 13.03 -2.15 4.47
C PHE A 138 12.36 -2.08 3.10
N PHE A 139 11.25 -2.79 2.95
CA PHE A 139 10.36 -2.69 1.79
C PHE A 139 8.95 -2.80 2.33
N GLN A 140 8.17 -1.72 2.23
CA GLN A 140 6.91 -1.59 2.93
C GLN A 140 6.00 -2.81 2.70
N PRO A 141 5.31 -3.31 3.74
CA PRO A 141 5.33 -2.87 5.14
C PRO A 141 6.40 -3.59 6.00
N TYR A 142 7.38 -4.29 5.39
CA TYR A 142 8.26 -5.22 6.08
C TYR A 142 9.70 -4.76 6.25
N VAL A 143 10.27 -5.09 7.40
CA VAL A 143 11.72 -5.15 7.60
C VAL A 143 12.21 -6.57 7.29
N TYR A 144 13.26 -6.66 6.48
CA TYR A 144 13.95 -7.89 6.15
C TYR A 144 15.26 -7.95 6.93
N LEU A 145 15.48 -9.04 7.65
CA LEU A 145 16.67 -9.25 8.46
C LEU A 145 17.77 -9.93 7.65
N ASN A 146 19.01 -9.57 7.96
CA ASN A 146 20.18 -10.14 7.31
C ASN A 146 20.48 -11.53 7.87
N ARG A 147 19.89 -12.55 7.22
CA ARG A 147 20.02 -13.96 7.59
C ARG A 147 21.49 -14.43 7.60
N LYS A 148 22.33 -13.90 6.70
CA LYS A 148 23.77 -14.23 6.67
C LYS A 148 24.50 -13.73 7.92
N THR A 149 24.24 -12.49 8.35
CA THR A 149 24.80 -11.93 9.57
C THR A 149 24.35 -12.72 10.80
N ILE A 150 23.05 -13.01 10.91
CA ILE A 150 22.47 -13.74 12.03
C ILE A 150 23.09 -15.14 12.14
N ALA A 151 23.19 -15.89 11.03
CA ALA A 151 23.80 -17.20 11.01
C ALA A 151 25.31 -17.17 11.34
N LYS A 152 26.07 -16.23 10.75
CA LYS A 152 27.51 -16.06 11.03
C LYS A 152 27.79 -15.78 12.50
N ARG A 153 26.91 -15.03 13.15
CA ARG A 153 26.98 -14.68 14.57
C ARG A 153 26.38 -15.76 15.49
N LYS A 154 25.83 -16.85 14.93
CA LYS A 154 25.12 -17.93 15.66
C LYS A 154 23.98 -17.40 16.54
N LEU A 155 23.28 -16.36 16.07
CA LEU A 155 22.13 -15.79 16.76
C LEU A 155 20.86 -16.55 16.39
N ASP A 156 19.94 -16.66 17.34
CA ASP A 156 18.62 -17.24 17.10
C ASP A 156 17.73 -16.25 16.33
N MET A 157 17.19 -16.69 15.18
CA MET A 157 16.40 -15.84 14.28
C MET A 157 15.11 -15.33 14.93
N ALA A 158 14.42 -16.20 15.68
CA ALA A 158 13.16 -15.84 16.33
C ALA A 158 13.40 -14.78 17.42
N LYS A 159 14.43 -14.97 18.25
CA LYS A 159 14.85 -14.00 19.27
C LYS A 159 15.27 -12.67 18.66
N VAL A 160 16.08 -12.68 17.60
CA VAL A 160 16.51 -11.44 16.93
C VAL A 160 15.30 -10.72 16.34
N SER A 161 14.42 -11.43 15.63
CA SER A 161 13.24 -10.84 15.00
C SER A 161 12.29 -10.21 16.01
N ARG A 162 11.97 -10.92 17.11
CA ARG A 162 11.15 -10.37 18.20
C ARG A 162 11.79 -9.16 18.85
N ARG A 163 13.10 -9.23 19.14
CA ARG A 163 13.77 -8.11 19.82
C ARG A 163 13.87 -6.88 18.94
N VAL A 164 14.12 -7.04 17.64
CA VAL A 164 14.11 -5.92 16.70
C VAL A 164 12.70 -5.32 16.62
N ALA A 165 11.65 -6.14 16.57
CA ALA A 165 10.26 -5.65 16.58
C ALA A 165 9.93 -4.85 17.85
N GLU A 166 10.34 -5.33 19.03
CA GLU A 166 10.17 -4.62 20.30
C GLU A 166 10.89 -3.26 20.32
N GLU A 167 12.10 -3.17 19.76
CA GLU A 167 12.84 -1.91 19.72
C GLU A 167 12.27 -0.94 18.66
N LEU A 168 11.78 -1.45 17.52
CA LEU A 168 11.08 -0.64 16.51
C LEU A 168 9.78 -0.05 17.06
N SER A 169 9.02 -0.82 17.85
CA SER A 169 7.78 -0.35 18.49
C SER A 169 7.97 0.82 19.45
N LYS A 170 9.21 1.14 19.85
CA LYS A 170 9.52 2.29 20.72
C LYS A 170 9.85 3.56 19.94
N LEU A 171 9.97 3.45 18.62
CA LEU A 171 10.30 4.60 17.78
C LEU A 171 9.07 5.49 17.60
N PRO A 172 9.22 6.82 17.68
CA PRO A 172 8.12 7.73 17.35
C PRO A 172 7.58 7.46 15.95
N GLY A 173 6.26 7.35 15.84
CA GLY A 173 5.57 7.09 14.57
C GLY A 173 5.35 5.63 14.23
N ILE A 174 5.82 4.68 15.05
CA ILE A 174 5.48 3.25 14.91
C ILE A 174 4.47 2.89 15.99
N ALA A 175 3.25 2.56 15.58
CA ALA A 175 2.19 2.11 16.49
C ALA A 175 2.41 0.66 16.91
N TYR A 176 2.88 -0.17 15.98
CA TYR A 176 3.07 -1.59 16.22
C TYR A 176 4.15 -2.17 15.31
N ALA A 177 5.02 -3.02 15.85
CA ALA A 177 5.90 -3.85 15.05
C ALA A 177 5.83 -5.29 15.54
N VAL A 178 5.66 -6.23 14.62
CA VAL A 178 5.41 -7.63 14.95
C VAL A 178 6.28 -8.55 14.14
N SER A 179 6.90 -9.53 14.79
CA SER A 179 7.72 -10.52 14.10
C SER A 179 6.84 -11.51 13.36
N SER A 180 7.27 -11.91 12.16
CA SER A 180 6.64 -12.99 11.42
C SER A 180 6.76 -14.34 12.13
N HIS A 181 7.71 -14.49 13.07
CA HIS A 181 7.75 -15.65 13.96
C HIS A 181 6.57 -15.67 14.94
N ASP A 182 6.24 -14.53 15.53
CA ASP A 182 5.09 -14.42 16.46
C ASP A 182 3.76 -14.57 15.71
N LEU A 183 3.65 -14.05 14.48
CA LEU A 183 2.48 -14.27 13.62
C LEU A 183 2.26 -15.76 13.35
N ARG A 184 3.30 -16.51 12.94
CA ARG A 184 3.22 -17.97 12.71
C ARG A 184 2.84 -18.74 13.96
N ALA A 185 3.37 -18.34 15.11
CA ALA A 185 3.10 -19.00 16.38
C ALA A 185 1.73 -18.64 16.98
N GLY A 186 0.96 -17.73 16.36
CA GLY A 186 -0.25 -17.18 16.96
C GLY A 186 0.01 -16.42 18.26
N ALA A 187 1.24 -15.96 18.47
CA ALA A 187 1.72 -15.30 19.68
C ALA A 187 1.45 -13.78 19.66
N VAL A 188 0.35 -13.36 19.05
CA VAL A 188 -0.07 -11.97 18.89
C VAL A 188 -1.47 -11.79 19.48
N ALA A 189 -1.69 -10.68 20.19
CA ALA A 189 -3.03 -10.37 20.68
C ALA A 189 -3.97 -10.16 19.50
N ARG A 190 -5.19 -10.68 19.57
CA ARG A 190 -6.20 -10.48 18.52
C ARG A 190 -6.85 -9.12 18.68
N THR A 191 -6.50 -8.22 17.78
CA THR A 191 -7.05 -6.88 17.59
C THR A 191 -7.39 -6.68 16.11
N PRO A 192 -8.26 -5.72 15.74
CA PRO A 192 -8.53 -5.43 14.34
C PRO A 192 -7.27 -5.18 13.50
N VAL A 193 -6.26 -4.49 14.06
CA VAL A 193 -4.99 -4.22 13.38
C VAL A 193 -4.21 -5.53 13.13
N THR A 194 -4.01 -6.34 14.16
CA THR A 194 -3.27 -7.61 14.02
C THR A 194 -4.00 -8.63 13.17
N GLU A 195 -5.33 -8.59 13.11
CA GLU A 195 -6.12 -9.43 12.21
C GLU A 195 -5.92 -9.01 10.75
N ALA A 196 -5.87 -7.70 10.46
CA ALA A 196 -5.50 -7.21 9.13
C ALA A 196 -4.06 -7.58 8.74
N VAL A 197 -3.12 -7.49 9.69
CA VAL A 197 -1.73 -7.93 9.48
C VAL A 197 -1.67 -9.43 9.17
N LEU A 198 -2.41 -10.26 9.90
CA LEU A 198 -2.50 -11.70 9.65
C LEU A 198 -3.15 -12.01 8.29
N ALA A 199 -4.17 -11.25 7.88
CA ALA A 199 -4.80 -11.41 6.57
C ALA A 199 -3.84 -11.08 5.39
N ASN A 200 -2.85 -10.22 5.61
CA ASN A 200 -1.78 -9.91 4.64
C ASN A 200 -0.57 -10.88 4.73
N PHE A 201 -0.48 -11.68 5.80
CA PHE A 201 0.70 -12.51 6.04
C PHE A 201 0.73 -13.78 5.18
N HIS A 202 1.85 -14.00 4.50
CA HIS A 202 2.18 -15.25 3.82
C HIS A 202 3.54 -15.74 4.28
N GLU A 203 3.60 -16.98 4.78
CA GLU A 203 4.79 -17.56 5.42
C GLU A 203 6.08 -17.44 4.60
N ASP A 204 6.02 -17.73 3.30
CA ASP A 204 7.19 -17.72 2.43
C ASP A 204 7.50 -16.39 1.73
N ARG A 205 6.57 -15.42 1.76
CA ARG A 205 6.67 -14.19 0.95
C ARG A 205 6.74 -12.92 1.80
N SER A 206 6.16 -12.94 2.99
CA SER A 206 6.24 -11.83 3.92
C SER A 206 7.66 -11.68 4.48
N GLY A 207 8.06 -10.44 4.76
CA GLY A 207 9.33 -10.16 5.42
C GLY A 207 9.35 -10.62 6.88
N ASP A 208 10.42 -10.29 7.60
CA ASP A 208 10.66 -10.86 8.93
C ASP A 208 9.94 -10.11 10.05
N ILE A 209 9.64 -8.82 9.86
CA ILE A 209 8.91 -7.98 10.83
C ILE A 209 7.95 -7.06 10.06
N TYR A 210 6.67 -7.08 10.41
CA TYR A 210 5.65 -6.18 9.87
C TYR A 210 5.62 -4.89 10.71
N ILE A 211 5.58 -3.72 10.06
CA ILE A 211 5.49 -2.41 10.70
C ILE A 211 4.12 -1.78 10.43
N VAL A 212 3.49 -1.30 11.49
CA VAL A 212 2.30 -0.46 11.45
C VAL A 212 2.71 0.92 11.98
N PHE A 213 2.56 1.95 11.14
CA PHE A 213 2.82 3.32 11.54
C PHE A 213 1.64 3.87 12.34
N GLU A 214 1.91 4.87 13.19
CA GLU A 214 0.89 5.68 13.83
C GLU A 214 0.04 6.40 12.78
N PRO A 215 -1.24 6.72 13.06
CA PRO A 215 -2.05 7.53 12.16
C PRO A 215 -1.33 8.83 11.76
N HIS A 216 -1.43 9.17 10.48
CA HIS A 216 -0.82 10.37 9.90
C HIS A 216 0.73 10.37 9.89
N TRP A 217 1.34 9.20 10.00
CA TRP A 217 2.76 8.98 9.68
C TRP A 217 2.92 8.30 8.34
N PHE A 218 3.74 8.90 7.48
CA PHE A 218 3.83 8.53 6.08
C PHE A 218 5.27 8.13 5.72
N VAL A 219 5.42 7.17 4.82
CA VAL A 219 6.72 6.80 4.26
C VAL A 219 6.84 7.45 2.89
N ALA A 220 7.67 8.49 2.81
CA ALA A 220 7.96 9.18 1.54
C ALA A 220 9.05 8.45 0.76
N ASP A 221 8.78 7.24 0.28
CA ASP A 221 9.69 6.57 -0.66
C ASP A 221 8.91 5.76 -1.70
N PHE A 222 8.53 6.44 -2.79
CA PHE A 222 8.12 5.80 -4.03
C PHE A 222 8.96 6.43 -5.15
N ASP A 223 9.90 5.65 -5.71
CA ASP A 223 10.81 6.08 -6.78
C ASP A 223 11.50 7.44 -6.55
N GLY A 224 11.92 7.73 -5.31
CA GLY A 224 12.66 8.94 -4.98
C GLY A 224 11.84 10.24 -5.01
N MET A 225 10.51 10.17 -5.06
CA MET A 225 9.60 11.31 -4.91
C MET A 225 8.83 11.24 -3.59
N SER A 226 8.55 12.41 -3.00
CA SER A 226 7.63 12.53 -1.87
C SER A 226 6.20 12.33 -2.38
N VAL A 227 5.62 11.16 -2.14
CA VAL A 227 4.25 10.84 -2.58
C VAL A 227 3.24 10.88 -1.44
N ALA A 228 1.98 11.12 -1.79
CA ALA A 228 0.82 10.87 -0.95
C ALA A 228 0.56 9.35 -0.88
N GLY A 229 1.42 8.61 -0.18
CA GLY A 229 1.30 7.17 0.03
C GLY A 229 1.39 6.85 1.52
N SER A 230 0.49 5.99 2.01
CA SER A 230 0.53 5.40 3.35
C SER A 230 1.25 4.06 3.33
#